data_AF-A0A2N2M5D9-F1
#
_entry.id   AF-A0A2N2M5D9-F1
#
_cell.length_a   1.000
_cell.length_b   1.000
_cell.length_c   1.000
_cell.angle_alpha   90.00
_cell.angle_beta   90.00
_cell.angle_gamma   90.00
#
_symmetry.space_group_name_H-M   'P 1'
#
loop_
_entity.id
_entity.type
_entity.pdbx_description
1 polymer ?
#
loop_
_entity_poly.entity_id
_entity_poly.type
_entity_poly.pdbx_seq_one_letter_code
_entity_poly.pdbx_strand_id
1 'polypeptide(L)'
;MSSFTKQYEFCQLWIRYTCTCLYQSSRWPVLASVNCLNSLCRACSTNTPLFCGLIGDNLKVTRQFLENYRPSYLYLHISCGVVFYNLTSGKDIALNKKPLVFGIGQCSLDYIGRIPVYPPPDVKCEFSNLVVQGGGPVATALVALKRWGVDGCIAGVTGDDDFGAQISSSLMTEGIDTGGLFIRQNQHSQFAFIVSEPATARRTIFWQRPNGQPLQPEELDLNLLLKCSALHTDGLFPEASLIACRKAKEAGIPVIVDAGTLRDGMLEIAKFSDCFVTSETFSNALSATPEETCRILAGLGVRFTGVTLGAKGYIALIDGRLG
;
A
#
# COMPACT_ATOMS: atom_id res chain seq x y z
N MET A 1 -15.87 -12.78 15.80
CA MET A 1 -14.42 -12.93 16.07
C MET A 1 -13.61 -13.45 14.87
N SER A 2 -14.20 -14.02 13.80
CA SER A 2 -13.44 -14.54 12.64
C SER A 2 -13.14 -13.55 11.50
N SER A 3 -13.88 -12.43 11.40
CA SER A 3 -13.54 -11.32 10.46
C SER A 3 -12.39 -10.44 10.97
N PHE A 4 -12.14 -10.48 12.29
CA PHE A 4 -11.21 -9.61 13.01
C PHE A 4 -9.74 -9.92 12.70
N THR A 5 -9.36 -11.20 12.62
CA THR A 5 -7.98 -11.63 12.37
C THR A 5 -7.53 -11.35 10.94
N LYS A 6 -8.43 -11.44 9.96
CA LYS A 6 -8.13 -11.18 8.53
C LYS A 6 -7.85 -9.70 8.24
N GLN A 7 -8.55 -8.80 8.93
CA GLN A 7 -8.34 -7.36 8.82
C GLN A 7 -6.97 -6.94 9.38
N TYR A 8 -6.51 -7.65 10.42
CA TYR A 8 -5.21 -7.41 11.06
C TYR A 8 -4.02 -7.85 10.20
N GLU A 9 -4.09 -9.03 9.56
CA GLU A 9 -3.05 -9.52 8.65
C GLU A 9 -2.91 -8.63 7.41
N PHE A 10 -4.02 -8.11 6.88
CA PHE A 10 -4.02 -7.17 5.77
C PHE A 10 -3.33 -5.85 6.11
N CYS A 11 -3.61 -5.27 7.29
CA CYS A 11 -2.93 -4.05 7.75
C CYS A 11 -1.42 -4.26 7.97
N GLN A 12 -1.01 -5.41 8.51
CA GLN A 12 0.41 -5.75 8.69
C GLN A 12 1.15 -5.93 7.36
N LEU A 13 0.51 -6.57 6.36
CA LEU A 13 1.01 -6.62 4.98
C LEU A 13 1.15 -5.22 4.37
N TRP A 14 0.22 -4.31 4.69
CA TRP A 14 0.21 -2.92 4.25
C TRP A 14 1.34 -2.05 4.85
N ILE A 15 1.69 -2.26 6.12
CA ILE A 15 2.86 -1.61 6.73
C ILE A 15 4.14 -2.13 6.09
N ARG A 16 4.25 -3.46 5.90
CA ARG A 16 5.38 -4.05 5.18
C ARG A 16 5.48 -3.49 3.76
N TYR A 17 4.36 -3.27 3.08
CA TYR A 17 4.30 -2.64 1.77
C TYR A 17 4.83 -1.20 1.79
N THR A 18 4.26 -0.33 2.63
CA THR A 18 4.67 1.08 2.74
C THR A 18 6.15 1.22 3.10
N CYS A 19 6.66 0.39 4.02
CA CYS A 19 8.09 0.32 4.32
C CYS A 19 8.93 -0.23 3.16
N THR A 20 8.43 -1.22 2.40
CA THR A 20 9.16 -1.84 1.27
C THR A 20 9.19 -0.93 0.04
N CYS A 21 8.14 -0.15 -0.26
CA CYS A 21 8.14 0.83 -1.34
C CYS A 21 9.13 1.97 -1.09
N LEU A 22 9.32 2.37 0.17
CA LEU A 22 10.39 3.30 0.55
C LEU A 22 11.79 2.68 0.38
N TYR A 23 11.91 1.36 0.55
CA TYR A 23 13.18 0.63 0.46
C TYR A 23 13.56 0.25 -1.00
N GLN A 24 12.62 -0.20 -1.81
CA GLN A 24 12.85 -0.60 -3.22
C GLN A 24 13.27 0.59 -4.11
N SER A 25 12.92 1.83 -3.75
CA SER A 25 13.46 3.01 -4.43
C SER A 25 14.95 3.27 -4.18
N SER A 26 15.62 2.49 -3.33
CA SER A 26 17.02 2.72 -2.92
C SER A 26 17.99 1.58 -3.25
N ARG A 27 17.52 0.39 -3.65
CA ARG A 27 18.41 -0.76 -3.96
C ARG A 27 17.86 -1.71 -5.04
N TRP A 28 18.65 -1.80 -6.12
CA TRP A 28 18.68 -2.77 -7.22
C TRP A 28 17.51 -2.79 -8.24
N PRO A 29 17.82 -2.95 -9.55
CA PRO A 29 16.81 -3.06 -10.60
C PRO A 29 16.14 -4.44 -10.59
N VAL A 30 14.91 -4.45 -11.07
CA VAL A 30 14.08 -5.62 -11.40
C VAL A 30 14.87 -6.59 -12.28
N LEU A 31 15.48 -7.62 -11.67
CA LEU A 31 15.92 -8.90 -12.28
C LEU A 31 16.62 -9.75 -11.20
N ALA A 32 15.85 -10.51 -10.43
CA ALA A 32 16.38 -11.64 -9.68
C ALA A 32 15.40 -12.82 -9.80
N SER A 33 15.81 -13.74 -10.67
CA SER A 33 15.17 -14.98 -11.05
C SER A 33 14.77 -15.89 -9.89
N VAL A 34 13.68 -16.62 -10.11
CA VAL A 34 13.06 -17.73 -9.35
C VAL A 34 14.04 -18.87 -8.93
N ASN A 35 15.32 -18.82 -9.28
CA ASN A 35 16.27 -19.91 -9.08
C ASN A 35 17.02 -19.93 -7.74
N CYS A 36 16.90 -18.91 -6.89
CA CYS A 36 17.57 -18.91 -5.58
C CYS A 36 16.81 -19.68 -4.47
N LEU A 37 15.52 -20.01 -4.70
CA LEU A 37 14.66 -20.70 -3.73
C LEU A 37 14.72 -22.24 -3.84
N ASN A 38 15.21 -22.80 -4.94
CA ASN A 38 15.16 -24.26 -5.19
C ASN A 38 16.34 -25.04 -4.59
N SER A 39 17.45 -24.41 -4.23
CA SER A 39 18.62 -25.09 -3.62
C SER A 39 18.47 -25.34 -2.13
N LEU A 40 17.60 -24.60 -1.43
CA LEU A 40 17.34 -24.74 0.01
C LEU A 40 16.29 -25.82 0.35
N CYS A 41 15.50 -26.28 -0.62
CA CYS A 41 14.41 -27.24 -0.36
C CYS A 41 14.83 -28.73 -0.35
N ARG A 42 16.06 -29.11 -0.71
CA ARG A 42 16.47 -30.53 -0.78
C ARG A 42 17.10 -31.11 0.48
N ALA A 43 17.27 -30.35 1.56
CA ALA A 43 17.99 -30.81 2.76
C ALA A 43 17.12 -31.21 3.96
N CYS A 44 15.79 -31.06 3.92
CA CYS A 44 14.92 -31.40 5.06
C CYS A 44 13.96 -32.53 4.71
N SER A 45 14.43 -33.78 4.78
CA SER A 45 13.59 -34.97 4.70
C SER A 45 14.00 -36.04 5.73
N THR A 46 14.12 -35.65 7.01
CA THR A 46 14.14 -36.64 8.11
C THR A 46 13.56 -36.03 9.39
N ASN A 47 12.56 -36.72 9.96
CA ASN A 47 11.86 -36.40 11.20
C ASN A 47 12.79 -36.46 12.42
N THR A 48 13.21 -35.31 12.95
CA THR A 48 13.45 -35.06 14.40
C THR A 48 13.73 -33.58 14.66
N PRO A 49 13.24 -32.96 15.76
CA PRO A 49 13.49 -31.56 16.05
C PRO A 49 14.84 -31.41 16.76
N LEU A 50 15.85 -30.93 16.05
CA LEU A 50 17.10 -30.44 16.65
C LEU A 50 17.17 -28.93 16.48
N PHE A 51 17.21 -28.24 17.62
CA PHE A 51 17.64 -26.85 17.73
C PHE A 51 19.02 -26.69 17.06
N CYS A 52 19.12 -25.85 16.04
CA CYS A 52 20.41 -25.35 15.58
C CYS A 52 20.25 -23.87 15.23
N GLY A 53 20.79 -23.01 16.10
CA GLY A 53 20.93 -21.59 15.83
C GLY A 53 22.12 -21.34 14.92
N LEU A 54 21.96 -20.40 14.00
CA LEU A 54 23.04 -19.58 13.47
C LEU A 54 22.48 -18.16 13.31
N ILE A 55 22.77 -17.35 14.31
CA ILE A 55 22.62 -15.90 14.31
C ILE A 55 23.79 -15.36 13.49
N GLY A 56 23.48 -14.64 12.41
CA GLY A 56 24.41 -13.73 11.75
C GLY A 56 24.05 -12.30 12.15
N ASP A 57 25.02 -11.60 12.71
CA ASP A 57 24.86 -10.38 13.49
C ASP A 57 24.24 -9.19 12.73
N ASN A 58 23.29 -8.51 13.40
CA ASN A 58 22.74 -7.15 13.17
C ASN A 58 21.22 -7.00 12.92
N LEU A 59 20.38 -7.82 13.58
CA LEU A 59 19.02 -7.40 13.92
C LEU A 59 18.74 -7.68 15.40
N LYS A 60 18.88 -6.65 16.25
CA LYS A 60 18.26 -6.65 17.58
C LYS A 60 16.77 -6.39 17.39
N VAL A 61 16.01 -7.43 17.06
CA VAL A 61 14.57 -7.45 17.33
C VAL A 61 14.42 -7.77 18.82
N THR A 62 13.91 -6.81 19.58
CA THR A 62 13.67 -6.92 21.01
C THR A 62 12.77 -8.12 21.31
N ARG A 63 13.32 -9.07 22.06
CA ARG A 63 12.75 -10.37 22.46
C ARG A 63 11.51 -10.27 23.37
N GLN A 64 10.94 -9.08 23.56
CA GLN A 64 9.94 -8.81 24.59
C GLN A 64 8.49 -9.01 24.13
N PHE A 65 8.28 -9.34 22.85
CA PHE A 65 6.94 -9.48 22.27
C PHE A 65 6.39 -10.92 22.26
N LEU A 66 7.25 -11.93 22.45
CA LEU A 66 6.87 -13.35 22.30
C LEU A 66 6.53 -14.07 23.60
N GLU A 67 6.79 -13.49 24.78
CA GLU A 67 6.58 -14.20 26.05
C GLU A 67 5.14 -14.09 26.60
N ASN A 68 4.29 -13.22 26.04
CA ASN A 68 2.92 -13.00 26.53
C ASN A 68 1.81 -13.59 25.65
N TYR A 69 2.13 -14.31 24.57
CA TYR A 69 1.14 -14.95 23.72
C TYR A 69 1.23 -16.47 23.83
N ARG A 70 0.22 -17.11 24.44
CA ARG A 70 -0.05 -18.54 24.26
C ARG A 70 -0.64 -18.73 22.86
N PRO A 71 0.03 -19.39 21.90
CA PRO A 71 -0.54 -19.56 20.58
C PRO A 71 -1.38 -20.84 20.55
N SER A 72 -2.66 -20.72 20.19
CA SER A 72 -3.54 -21.86 19.89
C SER A 72 -3.48 -22.30 18.41
N TYR A 73 -2.42 -21.95 17.67
CA TYR A 73 -2.33 -22.19 16.23
C TYR A 73 -0.99 -22.81 15.84
N LEU A 74 -1.04 -23.96 15.16
CA LEU A 74 0.11 -24.62 14.54
C LEU A 74 0.18 -24.16 13.08
N TYR A 75 1.25 -23.45 12.70
CA TYR A 75 1.52 -23.09 11.31
C TYR A 75 2.16 -24.28 10.59
N LEU A 76 1.49 -24.85 9.58
CA LEU A 76 2.10 -25.79 8.64
C LEU A 76 2.08 -25.18 7.23
N HIS A 77 3.26 -24.92 6.68
CA HIS A 77 3.44 -24.41 5.33
C HIS A 77 3.46 -25.61 4.37
N ILE A 78 2.41 -25.80 3.57
CA ILE A 78 2.43 -26.70 2.41
C ILE A 78 2.19 -25.86 1.16
N SER A 79 3.10 -25.98 0.22
CA SER A 79 3.04 -25.41 -1.12
C SER A 79 1.73 -25.83 -1.83
N CYS A 80 1.06 -24.86 -2.46
CA CYS A 80 -0.30 -24.88 -3.03
C CYS A 80 -1.44 -24.62 -2.04
N GLY A 81 -1.89 -23.36 -2.02
CA GLY A 81 -3.17 -22.93 -1.42
C GLY A 81 -3.08 -22.62 0.07
N VAL A 82 -3.25 -21.35 0.43
CA VAL A 82 -3.47 -20.96 1.83
C VAL A 82 -4.87 -21.43 2.23
N VAL A 83 -4.95 -22.58 2.89
CA VAL A 83 -6.20 -23.07 3.51
C VAL A 83 -6.20 -22.64 4.97
N PHE A 84 -7.10 -21.73 5.32
CA PHE A 84 -7.33 -21.34 6.71
C PHE A 84 -8.12 -22.44 7.42
N TYR A 85 -7.49 -23.25 8.26
CA TYR A 85 -8.20 -24.15 9.17
C TYR A 85 -8.65 -23.38 10.42
N ASN A 86 -9.97 -23.27 10.61
CA ASN A 86 -10.56 -22.76 11.85
C ASN A 86 -10.98 -23.94 12.74
N LEU A 87 -10.23 -24.21 13.82
CA LEU A 87 -10.44 -25.37 14.69
C LEU A 87 -11.63 -25.25 15.68
N THR A 88 -12.54 -24.29 15.52
CA THR A 88 -13.68 -24.13 16.47
C THR A 88 -15.08 -24.03 15.86
N SER A 89 -15.23 -24.19 14.54
CA SER A 89 -16.58 -24.37 13.97
C SER A 89 -16.49 -25.16 12.66
N GLY A 90 -17.02 -26.39 12.66
CA GLY A 90 -17.14 -27.24 11.47
C GLY A 90 -18.19 -26.72 10.49
N LYS A 91 -17.98 -25.52 9.94
CA LYS A 91 -18.71 -25.02 8.77
C LYS A 91 -17.71 -24.54 7.75
N ASP A 92 -17.59 -25.29 6.66
CA ASP A 92 -16.92 -24.85 5.45
C ASP A 92 -17.61 -23.58 4.92
N ILE A 93 -17.05 -22.42 5.23
CA ILE A 93 -17.41 -21.19 4.54
C ILE A 93 -16.65 -21.24 3.23
N ALA A 94 -17.32 -21.63 2.15
CA ALA A 94 -16.78 -21.59 0.80
C ALA A 94 -16.33 -20.15 0.46
N LEU A 95 -15.07 -19.82 0.71
CA LEU A 95 -14.42 -18.62 0.20
C LEU A 95 -14.01 -18.86 -1.25
N ASN A 96 -14.99 -19.15 -2.10
CA ASN A 96 -14.76 -19.46 -3.52
C ASN A 96 -14.60 -18.21 -4.39
N LYS A 97 -14.40 -17.03 -3.78
CA LYS A 97 -14.18 -15.77 -4.48
C LYS A 97 -12.89 -15.14 -4.00
N LYS A 98 -11.96 -14.87 -4.92
CA LYS A 98 -10.71 -14.17 -4.63
C LYS A 98 -11.03 -12.81 -3.99
N PRO A 99 -10.26 -12.37 -2.98
CA PRO A 99 -10.46 -11.05 -2.39
C PRO A 99 -10.24 -9.97 -3.45
N LEU A 100 -11.15 -9.00 -3.48
CA LEU A 100 -11.14 -7.86 -4.41
C LEU A 100 -11.04 -6.57 -3.61
N VAL A 101 -10.08 -5.70 -3.94
CA VAL A 101 -9.92 -4.37 -3.33
C VAL A 101 -10.39 -3.28 -4.28
N PHE A 102 -11.28 -2.42 -3.80
CA PHE A 102 -11.69 -1.22 -4.52
C PHE A 102 -10.74 -0.08 -4.18
N GLY A 103 -9.99 0.44 -5.15
CA GLY A 103 -9.08 1.56 -4.96
C GLY A 103 -9.70 2.87 -5.47
N ILE A 104 -9.63 3.95 -4.68
CA ILE A 104 -10.02 5.31 -5.10
C ILE A 104 -8.85 6.24 -4.92
N GLY A 105 -8.30 6.76 -6.01
CA GLY A 105 -7.25 7.77 -5.90
C GLY A 105 -6.34 7.86 -7.10
N GLN A 106 -5.11 8.25 -6.82
CA GLN A 106 -4.17 8.67 -7.85
C GLN A 106 -3.62 7.49 -8.66
N CYS A 107 -3.49 7.74 -9.96
CA CYS A 107 -2.62 7.02 -10.88
C CYS A 107 -1.78 8.06 -11.63
N SER A 108 -0.53 7.72 -11.96
CA SER A 108 0.39 8.62 -12.66
C SER A 108 1.32 7.86 -13.60
N LEU A 109 1.97 8.58 -14.51
CA LEU A 109 3.12 8.09 -15.23
C LEU A 109 4.38 8.72 -14.65
N ASP A 110 5.34 7.88 -14.29
CA ASP A 110 6.57 8.29 -13.61
C ASP A 110 7.77 7.99 -14.52
N TYR A 111 8.56 9.03 -14.81
CA TYR A 111 9.85 8.94 -15.48
C TYR A 111 10.94 8.99 -14.43
N ILE A 112 11.69 7.90 -14.27
CA ILE A 112 12.68 7.75 -13.20
C ILE A 112 14.08 7.65 -13.81
N GLY A 113 14.88 8.70 -13.64
CA GLY A 113 16.29 8.72 -14.02
C GLY A 113 17.21 8.52 -12.81
N ARG A 114 18.37 7.91 -13.01
CA ARG A 114 19.42 7.82 -12.01
C ARG A 114 20.48 8.88 -12.26
N ILE A 115 20.79 9.68 -11.25
CA ILE A 115 21.88 10.65 -11.26
C ILE A 115 22.88 10.35 -10.13
N PRO A 116 24.16 10.72 -10.28
CA PRO A 116 25.15 10.56 -9.22
C PRO A 116 24.89 11.51 -8.05
N VAL A 117 24.54 12.77 -8.36
CA VAL A 117 24.26 13.85 -7.41
C VAL A 117 23.29 14.83 -8.04
N TYR A 118 22.40 15.40 -7.24
CA TYR A 118 21.50 16.46 -7.67
C TYR A 118 22.29 17.71 -8.13
N PRO A 119 22.07 18.19 -9.37
CA PRO A 119 22.88 19.26 -9.93
C PRO A 119 22.55 20.63 -9.30
N PRO A 120 23.53 21.53 -9.19
CA PRO A 120 23.27 22.96 -8.99
C PRO A 120 22.38 23.56 -10.10
N PRO A 121 21.76 24.74 -9.87
CA PRO A 121 21.12 25.48 -10.95
C PRO A 121 22.08 25.77 -12.12
N ASP A 122 21.55 25.78 -13.35
CA ASP A 122 22.27 26.15 -14.58
C ASP A 122 23.47 25.25 -14.96
N VAL A 123 23.42 23.95 -14.60
CA VAL A 123 24.38 22.96 -15.10
C VAL A 123 23.69 21.78 -15.78
N LYS A 124 24.37 21.19 -16.76
CA LYS A 124 23.92 19.94 -17.40
C LYS A 124 24.33 18.75 -16.54
N CYS A 125 23.41 17.82 -16.34
CA CYS A 125 23.66 16.56 -15.64
C CYS A 125 23.21 15.40 -16.53
N GLU A 126 24.10 14.45 -16.78
CA GLU A 126 23.76 13.21 -17.47
C GLU A 126 23.07 12.25 -16.49
N PHE A 127 21.93 11.70 -16.89
CA PHE A 127 21.25 10.63 -16.17
C PHE A 127 21.50 9.28 -16.84
N SER A 128 21.35 8.22 -16.08
CA SER A 128 21.39 6.83 -16.55
C SER A 128 20.10 6.10 -16.19
N ASN A 129 19.87 4.94 -16.81
CA ASN A 129 18.82 3.99 -16.44
C ASN A 129 17.42 4.63 -16.35
N LEU A 130 16.98 5.32 -17.41
CA LEU A 130 15.61 5.82 -17.46
C LEU A 130 14.63 4.65 -17.42
N VAL A 131 13.75 4.66 -16.43
CA VAL A 131 12.61 3.76 -16.31
C VAL A 131 11.33 4.59 -16.45
N VAL A 132 10.46 4.17 -17.34
CA VAL A 132 9.11 4.72 -17.48
C VAL A 132 8.14 3.69 -16.94
N GLN A 133 7.35 4.06 -15.94
CA GLN A 133 6.42 3.13 -15.29
C GLN A 133 5.17 3.84 -14.75
N GLY A 134 4.13 3.05 -14.46
CA GLY A 134 2.98 3.53 -13.70
C GLY A 134 3.34 3.86 -12.25
N GLY A 135 2.70 4.89 -11.71
CA GLY A 135 2.83 5.37 -10.35
C GLY A 135 1.49 5.79 -9.75
N GLY A 136 1.56 6.53 -8.65
CA GLY A 136 0.39 6.95 -7.86
C GLY A 136 0.12 6.02 -6.67
N PRO A 137 -0.14 6.54 -5.46
CA PRO A 137 -0.28 5.71 -4.26
C PRO A 137 -1.26 4.55 -4.40
N VAL A 138 -2.49 4.82 -4.85
CA VAL A 138 -3.53 3.79 -4.99
C VAL A 138 -3.21 2.81 -6.10
N ALA A 139 -2.83 3.30 -7.29
CA ALA A 139 -2.42 2.45 -8.40
C ALA A 139 -1.28 1.50 -8.02
N THR A 140 -0.24 2.02 -7.37
CA THR A 140 0.91 1.21 -6.94
C THR A 140 0.49 0.17 -5.89
N ALA A 141 -0.34 0.56 -4.93
CA ALA A 141 -0.85 -0.35 -3.91
C ALA A 141 -1.67 -1.51 -4.51
N LEU A 142 -2.54 -1.22 -5.49
CA LEU A 142 -3.33 -2.25 -6.18
C LEU A 142 -2.44 -3.21 -6.96
N VAL A 143 -1.44 -2.71 -7.69
CA VAL A 143 -0.46 -3.55 -8.41
C VAL A 143 0.30 -4.47 -7.44
N ALA A 144 0.72 -3.96 -6.29
CA ALA A 144 1.38 -4.78 -5.28
C ALA A 144 0.47 -5.88 -4.72
N LEU A 145 -0.78 -5.53 -4.40
CA LEU A 145 -1.81 -6.49 -3.98
C LEU A 145 -2.04 -7.57 -5.04
N LYS A 146 -2.07 -7.19 -6.32
CA LYS A 146 -2.23 -8.11 -7.44
C LYS A 146 -1.08 -9.10 -7.54
N ARG A 147 0.15 -8.63 -7.37
CA ARG A 147 1.35 -9.49 -7.29
C ARG A 147 1.34 -10.42 -6.07
N TRP A 148 0.58 -10.08 -5.03
CA TRP A 148 0.31 -10.95 -3.86
C TRP A 148 -0.93 -11.84 -4.01
N GLY A 149 -1.56 -11.86 -5.19
CA GLY A 149 -2.72 -12.71 -5.48
C GLY A 149 -4.07 -12.15 -5.03
N VAL A 150 -4.14 -10.87 -4.69
CA VAL A 150 -5.38 -10.14 -4.37
C VAL A 150 -5.81 -9.32 -5.58
N ASP A 151 -7.03 -9.52 -6.05
CA ASP A 151 -7.52 -8.76 -7.20
C ASP A 151 -7.84 -7.30 -6.80
N GLY A 152 -7.74 -6.38 -7.75
CA GLY A 152 -7.97 -4.96 -7.52
C GLY A 152 -8.67 -4.29 -8.70
N CYS A 153 -9.53 -3.34 -8.39
CA CYS A 153 -10.10 -2.39 -9.37
C CYS A 153 -9.80 -0.96 -8.93
N ILE A 154 -9.64 -0.06 -9.90
CA ILE A 154 -9.31 1.34 -9.64
C ILE A 154 -10.44 2.27 -10.11
N ALA A 155 -10.76 3.24 -9.27
CA ALA A 155 -11.54 4.42 -9.59
C ALA A 155 -10.64 5.66 -9.50
N GLY A 156 -10.48 6.36 -10.63
CA GLY A 156 -9.57 7.49 -10.73
C GLY A 156 -9.77 8.26 -12.04
N VAL A 157 -8.91 9.25 -12.28
CA VAL A 157 -8.99 10.07 -13.49
C VAL A 157 -7.67 10.09 -14.24
N THR A 158 -7.77 10.14 -15.57
CA THR A 158 -6.67 10.40 -16.51
C THR A 158 -7.10 11.47 -17.50
N GLY A 159 -6.14 12.08 -18.18
CA GLY A 159 -6.38 12.87 -19.38
C GLY A 159 -6.51 11.98 -20.62
N ASP A 160 -6.98 12.55 -21.72
CA ASP A 160 -7.01 11.94 -23.05
C ASP A 160 -5.68 12.10 -23.80
N ASP A 161 -4.57 12.07 -23.08
CA ASP A 161 -3.21 12.22 -23.59
C ASP A 161 -2.45 10.88 -23.64
N ASP A 162 -1.27 10.90 -24.27
CA ASP A 162 -0.40 9.73 -24.38
C ASP A 162 -0.01 9.14 -23.02
N PHE A 163 0.06 9.99 -21.98
CA PHE A 163 0.33 9.56 -20.61
C PHE A 163 -0.85 8.80 -20.02
N GLY A 164 -2.09 9.25 -20.24
CA GLY A 164 -3.31 8.58 -19.82
C GLY A 164 -3.43 7.19 -20.45
N ALA A 165 -3.14 7.09 -21.75
CA ALA A 165 -3.09 5.80 -22.45
C ALA A 165 -2.05 4.84 -21.84
N GLN A 166 -0.85 5.34 -21.53
CA GLN A 166 0.21 4.54 -20.89
C GLN A 166 -0.15 4.12 -19.46
N ILE A 167 -0.76 5.01 -18.67
CA ILE A 167 -1.23 4.70 -17.31
C ILE A 167 -2.24 3.55 -17.38
N SER A 168 -3.28 3.69 -18.20
CA SER A 168 -4.32 2.67 -18.37
C SER A 168 -3.73 1.33 -18.83
N SER A 169 -2.88 1.36 -19.85
CA SER A 169 -2.20 0.16 -20.36
C SER A 169 -1.33 -0.54 -19.31
N SER A 170 -0.59 0.23 -18.49
CA SER A 170 0.25 -0.34 -17.43
C SER A 170 -0.58 -1.06 -16.36
N LEU A 171 -1.71 -0.49 -15.96
CA LEU A 171 -2.62 -1.07 -14.97
C LEU A 171 -3.28 -2.34 -15.49
N MET A 172 -3.77 -2.32 -16.74
CA MET A 172 -4.34 -3.50 -17.38
C MET A 172 -3.30 -4.63 -17.53
N THR A 173 -2.06 -4.30 -17.85
CA THR A 173 -0.96 -5.28 -17.99
C THR A 173 -0.64 -5.95 -16.65
N GLU A 174 -0.69 -5.21 -15.54
CA GLU A 174 -0.55 -5.77 -14.20
C GLU A 174 -1.81 -6.54 -13.75
N GLY A 175 -2.90 -6.51 -14.52
CA GLY A 175 -4.14 -7.24 -14.23
C GLY A 175 -5.04 -6.53 -13.23
N ILE A 176 -4.98 -5.19 -13.17
CA ILE A 176 -5.92 -4.32 -12.45
C ILE A 176 -7.11 -4.00 -13.35
N ASP A 177 -8.31 -4.09 -12.81
CA ASP A 177 -9.52 -3.67 -13.51
C ASP A 177 -9.59 -2.14 -13.55
N THR A 178 -9.53 -1.59 -14.77
CA THR A 178 -9.55 -0.16 -15.06
C THR A 178 -10.93 0.36 -15.49
N GLY A 179 -12.00 -0.40 -15.30
CA GLY A 179 -13.36 0.01 -15.66
C GLY A 179 -13.85 1.28 -14.95
N GLY A 180 -13.27 1.63 -13.79
CA GLY A 180 -13.52 2.89 -13.07
C GLY A 180 -12.52 4.01 -13.38
N LEU A 181 -11.66 3.86 -14.39
CA LEU A 181 -10.72 4.90 -14.79
C LEU A 181 -11.37 5.84 -15.80
N PHE A 182 -11.68 7.06 -15.37
CA PHE A 182 -12.37 8.04 -16.21
C PHE A 182 -11.39 8.92 -16.98
N ILE A 183 -11.62 9.05 -18.28
CA ILE A 183 -10.81 9.88 -19.17
C ILE A 183 -11.45 11.27 -19.29
N ARG A 184 -10.73 12.31 -18.91
CA ARG A 184 -11.13 13.71 -19.06
C ARG A 184 -10.68 14.22 -20.43
N GLN A 185 -11.62 14.73 -21.22
CA GLN A 185 -11.37 15.20 -22.59
C GLN A 185 -10.65 16.55 -22.62
N ASN A 186 -9.67 16.69 -23.52
CA ASN A 186 -8.77 17.83 -23.67
C ASN A 186 -8.01 18.16 -22.37
N GLN A 187 -7.61 17.15 -21.60
CA GLN A 187 -6.92 17.31 -20.32
C GLN A 187 -5.66 16.46 -20.26
N HIS A 188 -4.75 16.84 -19.37
CA HIS A 188 -3.48 16.16 -19.12
C HIS A 188 -3.57 15.22 -17.91
N SER A 189 -2.92 14.06 -18.04
CA SER A 189 -2.76 13.08 -16.99
C SER A 189 -1.72 13.50 -15.95
N GLN A 190 -1.75 12.87 -14.78
CA GLN A 190 -0.71 13.08 -13.79
C GLN A 190 0.63 12.54 -14.27
N PHE A 191 1.67 13.37 -14.17
CA PHE A 191 3.03 13.03 -14.58
C PHE A 191 4.04 13.39 -13.50
N ALA A 192 5.06 12.55 -13.32
CA ALA A 192 6.21 12.83 -12.47
C ALA A 192 7.52 12.56 -13.21
N PHE A 193 8.45 13.50 -13.12
CA PHE A 193 9.86 13.31 -13.43
C PHE A 193 10.63 13.17 -12.12
N ILE A 194 11.29 12.04 -11.94
CA ILE A 194 11.93 11.63 -10.69
C ILE A 194 13.40 11.40 -10.96
N VAL A 195 14.24 12.05 -10.16
CA VAL A 195 15.67 11.75 -10.14
C VAL A 195 15.99 11.00 -8.85
N SER A 196 16.66 9.86 -9.00
CA SER A 196 17.15 9.04 -7.89
C SER A 196 18.66 9.22 -7.71
N GLU A 197 19.10 9.31 -6.46
CA GLU A 197 20.50 9.41 -6.04
C GLU A 197 20.88 8.21 -5.15
N PRO A 198 21.19 7.02 -5.72
CA PRO A 198 21.35 5.80 -4.93
C PRO A 198 22.47 5.86 -3.89
N ALA A 199 23.52 6.67 -4.14
CA ALA A 199 24.62 6.85 -3.20
C ALA A 199 24.16 7.45 -1.86
N THR A 200 23.07 8.23 -1.86
CA THR A 200 22.52 8.87 -0.66
C THR A 200 21.11 8.40 -0.33
N ALA A 201 20.58 7.41 -1.06
CA ALA A 201 19.21 6.91 -0.94
C ALA A 201 18.14 8.02 -1.01
N ARG A 202 18.44 9.12 -1.72
CA ARG A 202 17.53 10.25 -1.92
C ARG A 202 16.83 10.17 -3.27
N ARG A 203 15.66 10.78 -3.34
CA ARG A 203 14.95 11.04 -4.59
C ARG A 203 14.39 12.45 -4.57
N THR A 204 14.41 13.09 -5.72
CA THR A 204 13.74 14.37 -5.96
C THR A 204 12.67 14.17 -7.01
N ILE A 205 11.47 14.67 -6.74
CA ILE A 205 10.27 14.44 -7.55
C ILE A 205 9.76 15.79 -8.05
N PHE A 206 9.77 15.97 -9.36
CA PHE A 206 9.08 17.03 -10.07
C PHE A 206 7.79 16.44 -10.60
N TRP A 207 6.66 17.07 -10.32
CA TRP A 207 5.38 16.46 -10.65
C TRP A 207 4.35 17.52 -10.99
N GLN A 208 3.36 17.12 -11.79
CA GLN A 208 2.23 17.94 -12.20
C GLN A 208 0.95 17.20 -11.85
N ARG A 209 -0.05 17.89 -11.27
CA ARG A 209 -1.39 17.33 -11.10
C ARG A 209 -2.03 17.05 -12.47
N PRO A 210 -2.98 16.11 -12.55
CA PRO A 210 -3.92 16.12 -13.66
C PRO A 210 -4.73 17.43 -13.59
N ASN A 211 -4.98 18.05 -14.74
CA ASN A 211 -5.68 19.35 -14.80
C ASN A 211 -7.18 19.23 -15.07
N GLY A 212 -7.68 18.02 -15.34
CA GLY A 212 -9.10 17.74 -15.47
C GLY A 212 -9.86 17.81 -14.14
N GLN A 213 -11.20 17.81 -14.22
CA GLN A 213 -12.04 17.78 -13.03
C GLN A 213 -11.78 16.50 -12.20
N PRO A 214 -11.80 16.60 -10.86
CA PRO A 214 -11.60 15.45 -9.99
C PRO A 214 -12.68 14.40 -10.21
N LEU A 215 -12.42 13.17 -9.73
CA LEU A 215 -13.43 12.12 -9.70
C LEU A 215 -14.63 12.57 -8.87
N GLN A 216 -15.83 12.52 -9.48
CA GLN A 216 -17.08 12.90 -8.83
C GLN A 216 -17.71 11.70 -8.11
N PRO A 217 -18.45 11.92 -7.02
CA PRO A 217 -19.10 10.83 -6.30
C PRO A 217 -20.05 9.97 -7.15
N GLU A 218 -20.74 10.56 -8.11
CA GLU A 218 -21.72 9.89 -8.98
C GLU A 218 -21.05 8.98 -10.02
N GLU A 219 -19.75 9.16 -10.27
CA GLU A 219 -18.95 8.32 -11.16
C GLU A 219 -18.53 7.00 -10.47
N LEU A 220 -18.69 6.89 -9.15
CA LEU A 220 -18.32 5.68 -8.43
C LEU A 220 -19.32 4.55 -8.63
N ASP A 221 -18.84 3.37 -9.04
CA ASP A 221 -19.64 2.14 -8.96
C ASP A 221 -19.70 1.63 -7.51
N LEU A 222 -20.62 2.21 -6.74
CA LEU A 222 -20.86 1.81 -5.35
C LEU A 222 -21.40 0.36 -5.25
N ASN A 223 -22.03 -0.17 -6.31
CA ASN A 223 -22.50 -1.56 -6.30
C ASN A 223 -21.33 -2.54 -6.42
N LEU A 224 -20.28 -2.17 -7.17
CA LEU A 224 -19.02 -2.90 -7.20
C LEU A 224 -18.31 -2.80 -5.86
N LEU A 225 -18.19 -1.59 -5.28
CA LEU A 225 -17.59 -1.39 -3.96
C LEU A 225 -18.22 -2.32 -2.90
N LEU A 226 -19.55 -2.44 -2.87
CA LEU A 226 -20.28 -3.29 -1.92
C LEU A 226 -20.01 -4.79 -2.08
N LYS A 227 -19.39 -5.22 -3.18
CA LYS A 227 -18.97 -6.61 -3.43
C LYS A 227 -17.48 -6.83 -3.12
N CYS A 228 -16.74 -5.77 -2.80
CA CYS A 228 -15.31 -5.83 -2.51
C CYS A 228 -15.04 -6.24 -1.05
N SER A 229 -13.84 -6.74 -0.81
CA SER A 229 -13.36 -7.16 0.51
C SER A 229 -12.73 -6.01 1.32
N ALA A 230 -12.33 -4.93 0.66
CA ALA A 230 -11.81 -3.71 1.28
C ALA A 230 -11.91 -2.51 0.32
N LEU A 231 -11.94 -1.31 0.90
CA LEU A 231 -11.72 -0.04 0.23
C LEU A 231 -10.31 0.48 0.57
N HIS A 232 -9.58 0.89 -0.45
CA HIS A 232 -8.31 1.58 -0.29
C HIS A 232 -8.37 2.96 -0.96
N THR A 233 -7.89 4.01 -0.27
CA THR A 233 -7.87 5.36 -0.86
C THR A 233 -6.67 6.17 -0.36
N ASP A 234 -6.21 7.12 -1.17
CA ASP A 234 -5.23 8.14 -0.77
C ASP A 234 -5.88 9.50 -0.41
N GLY A 235 -7.21 9.59 -0.51
CA GLY A 235 -7.98 10.80 -0.25
C GLY A 235 -7.77 11.93 -1.25
N LEU A 236 -7.16 11.68 -2.43
CA LEU A 236 -6.96 12.71 -3.46
C LEU A 236 -8.27 13.34 -3.94
N PHE A 237 -9.33 12.53 -4.05
CA PHE A 237 -10.67 12.98 -4.44
C PHE A 237 -11.57 13.03 -3.19
N PRO A 238 -11.57 14.12 -2.42
CA PRO A 238 -12.12 14.13 -1.06
C PRO A 238 -13.61 13.79 -1.02
N GLU A 239 -14.43 14.34 -1.93
CA GLU A 239 -15.87 14.10 -1.96
C GLU A 239 -16.21 12.65 -2.33
N ALA A 240 -15.62 12.13 -3.41
CA ALA A 240 -15.80 10.75 -3.86
C ALA A 240 -15.30 9.75 -2.79
N SER A 241 -14.09 9.98 -2.25
CA SER A 241 -13.50 9.13 -1.22
C SER A 241 -14.35 9.11 0.05
N LEU A 242 -14.86 10.26 0.48
CA LEU A 242 -15.67 10.37 1.68
C LEU A 242 -17.02 9.63 1.56
N ILE A 243 -17.69 9.74 0.41
CA ILE A 243 -18.94 8.99 0.13
C ILE A 243 -18.65 7.48 0.10
N ALA A 244 -17.58 7.05 -0.56
CA ALA A 244 -17.19 5.64 -0.57
C ALA A 244 -16.83 5.11 0.82
N CYS A 245 -16.09 5.88 1.63
CA CYS A 245 -15.72 5.51 2.99
C CYS A 245 -16.96 5.34 3.88
N ARG A 246 -17.92 6.26 3.80
CA ARG A 246 -19.21 6.11 4.50
C ARG A 246 -19.92 4.83 4.08
N LYS A 247 -20.05 4.61 2.77
CA LYS A 247 -20.77 3.45 2.24
C LYS A 247 -20.10 2.12 2.61
N ALA A 248 -18.78 2.07 2.54
CA ALA A 248 -17.99 0.91 2.96
C ALA A 248 -18.16 0.65 4.46
N LYS A 249 -18.09 1.69 5.30
CA LYS A 249 -18.27 1.57 6.75
C LYS A 249 -19.66 1.05 7.12
N GLU A 250 -20.72 1.58 6.51
CA GLU A 250 -22.10 1.11 6.68
C GLU A 250 -22.26 -0.37 6.32
N ALA A 251 -21.54 -0.84 5.28
CA ALA A 251 -21.56 -2.22 4.83
C ALA A 251 -20.59 -3.14 5.59
N GLY A 252 -19.84 -2.62 6.58
CA GLY A 252 -18.81 -3.37 7.31
C GLY A 252 -17.58 -3.74 6.48
N ILE A 253 -17.36 -3.05 5.36
CA ILE A 253 -16.18 -3.21 4.50
C ILE A 253 -15.01 -2.39 5.09
N PRO A 254 -13.85 -3.01 5.37
CA PRO A 254 -12.66 -2.31 5.86
C PRO A 254 -12.26 -1.13 4.97
N VAL A 255 -12.00 0.02 5.60
CA VAL A 255 -11.49 1.23 4.93
C VAL A 255 -10.03 1.48 5.33
N ILE A 256 -9.14 1.49 4.32
CA ILE A 256 -7.70 1.70 4.48
C ILE A 256 -7.28 2.97 3.74
N VAL A 257 -6.68 3.91 4.47
CA VAL A 257 -6.24 5.20 3.93
C VAL A 257 -4.72 5.31 3.94
N ASP A 258 -4.14 5.67 2.80
CA ASP A 258 -2.73 6.07 2.64
C ASP A 258 -2.62 7.59 2.47
N ALA A 259 -2.38 8.27 3.57
CA ALA A 259 -2.37 9.72 3.66
C ALA A 259 -0.97 10.31 3.47
N GLY A 260 -0.60 10.53 2.21
CA GLY A 260 0.71 11.07 1.84
C GLY A 260 0.91 12.56 2.21
N THR A 261 -0.13 13.40 2.15
CA THR A 261 -0.06 14.82 2.50
C THR A 261 -1.38 15.25 3.14
N LEU A 262 -1.32 16.10 4.17
CA LEU A 262 -2.53 16.63 4.79
C LEU A 262 -3.23 17.56 3.79
N ARG A 263 -4.51 17.27 3.50
CA ARG A 263 -5.39 18.03 2.62
C ARG A 263 -6.73 18.22 3.32
N ASP A 264 -7.50 19.19 2.83
CA ASP A 264 -8.87 19.38 3.27
C ASP A 264 -9.69 18.10 3.07
N GLY A 265 -10.52 17.77 4.05
CA GLY A 265 -11.35 16.56 4.07
C GLY A 265 -10.68 15.29 4.59
N MET A 266 -9.35 15.24 4.75
CA MET A 266 -8.66 14.02 5.21
C MET A 266 -9.08 13.59 6.63
N LEU A 267 -9.30 14.53 7.54
CA LEU A 267 -9.78 14.23 8.89
C LEU A 267 -11.24 13.78 8.92
N GLU A 268 -12.06 14.21 7.94
CA GLU A 268 -13.42 13.69 7.78
C GLU A 268 -13.40 12.25 7.25
N ILE A 269 -12.52 11.93 6.30
CA ILE A 269 -12.29 10.57 5.83
C ILE A 269 -11.82 9.67 6.98
N ALA A 270 -10.93 10.18 7.86
CA ALA A 270 -10.43 9.43 9.01
C ALA A 270 -11.55 8.90 9.91
N LYS A 271 -12.63 9.67 10.14
CA LYS A 271 -13.78 9.23 10.97
C LYS A 271 -14.47 7.97 10.46
N PHE A 272 -14.34 7.66 9.17
CA PHE A 272 -14.94 6.48 8.54
C PHE A 272 -13.89 5.40 8.21
N SER A 273 -12.66 5.56 8.68
CA SER A 273 -11.53 4.67 8.37
C SER A 273 -11.32 3.61 9.45
N ASP A 274 -10.85 2.43 9.07
CA ASP A 274 -10.38 1.40 10.02
C ASP A 274 -8.86 1.45 10.20
N CYS A 275 -8.14 1.77 9.12
CA CYS A 275 -6.70 1.91 9.06
C CYS A 275 -6.36 3.24 8.39
N PHE A 276 -5.51 4.04 9.03
CA PHE A 276 -5.09 5.34 8.53
C PHE A 276 -3.58 5.50 8.71
N VAL A 277 -2.84 5.28 7.63
CA VAL A 277 -1.38 5.39 7.60
C VAL A 277 -1.00 6.71 6.97
N THR A 278 -0.10 7.45 7.61
CA THR A 278 0.33 8.77 7.17
C THR A 278 1.84 8.79 6.87
N SER A 279 2.24 9.75 6.03
CA SER A 279 3.65 10.08 5.87
C SER A 279 4.15 10.97 7.03
N GLU A 280 5.47 11.02 7.22
CA GLU A 280 6.12 12.02 8.09
C GLU A 280 5.70 13.46 7.71
N THR A 281 5.52 13.75 6.41
CA THR A 281 5.05 15.06 5.93
C THR A 281 3.62 15.38 6.38
N PHE A 282 2.70 14.41 6.28
CA PHE A 282 1.34 14.59 6.79
C PHE A 282 1.36 14.80 8.30
N SER A 283 2.12 13.97 9.02
CA SER A 283 2.21 14.03 10.49
C SER A 283 2.72 15.39 10.98
N ASN A 284 3.81 15.89 10.38
CA ASN A 284 4.38 17.19 10.74
C ASN A 284 3.44 18.37 10.46
N ALA A 285 2.51 18.23 9.51
CA ALA A 285 1.51 19.25 9.24
C ALA A 285 0.32 19.22 10.22
N LEU A 286 0.06 18.06 10.84
CA LEU A 286 -1.07 17.87 11.76
C LEU A 286 -0.70 18.10 13.22
N SER A 287 0.49 17.67 13.65
CA SER A 287 0.89 17.69 15.07
C SER A 287 2.40 17.84 15.26
N ALA A 288 2.83 18.01 16.51
CA ALA A 288 4.25 18.20 16.83
C ALA A 288 5.05 16.89 16.78
N THR A 289 4.41 15.75 17.06
CA THR A 289 5.07 14.42 17.07
C THR A 289 4.26 13.35 16.33
N PRO A 290 4.90 12.31 15.76
CA PRO A 290 4.21 11.18 15.15
C PRO A 290 3.25 10.43 16.08
N GLU A 291 3.61 10.30 17.37
CA GLU A 291 2.76 9.68 18.39
C GLU A 291 1.49 10.50 18.61
N GLU A 292 1.59 11.82 18.62
CA GLU A 292 0.45 12.72 18.74
C GLU A 292 -0.47 12.61 17.51
N THR A 293 0.09 12.54 16.30
CA THR A 293 -0.69 12.25 15.08
C THR A 293 -1.49 10.95 15.23
N CYS A 294 -0.84 9.87 15.69
CA CYS A 294 -1.51 8.59 15.90
C CYS A 294 -2.67 8.69 16.91
N ARG A 295 -2.47 9.43 18.01
CA ARG A 295 -3.50 9.64 19.05
C ARG A 295 -4.66 10.50 18.55
N ILE A 296 -4.40 11.57 17.79
CA ILE A 296 -5.45 12.40 17.19
C ILE A 296 -6.33 11.54 16.28
N LEU A 297 -5.71 10.78 15.37
CA LEU A 297 -6.44 9.91 14.44
C LEU A 297 -7.22 8.81 15.18
N ALA A 298 -6.67 8.23 16.23
CA ALA A 298 -7.38 7.25 17.04
C ALA A 298 -8.56 7.87 17.80
N GLY A 299 -8.43 9.12 18.26
CA GLY A 299 -9.53 9.90 18.84
C GLY A 299 -10.68 10.16 17.87
N LEU A 300 -10.43 10.10 16.56
CA LEU A 300 -11.46 10.15 15.51
C LEU A 300 -12.14 8.79 15.25
N GLY A 301 -11.76 7.74 15.98
CA GLY A 301 -12.35 6.40 15.86
C GLY A 301 -11.57 5.44 14.95
N VAL A 302 -10.40 5.83 14.46
CA VAL A 302 -9.53 4.93 13.69
C VAL A 302 -8.88 3.90 14.62
N ARG A 303 -9.01 2.61 14.29
CA ARG A 303 -8.46 1.52 15.12
C ARG A 303 -6.97 1.31 14.94
N PHE A 304 -6.51 1.39 13.69
CA PHE A 304 -5.11 1.31 13.33
C PHE A 304 -4.65 2.66 12.78
N THR A 305 -3.77 3.35 13.49
CA THR A 305 -3.13 4.57 12.99
C THR A 305 -1.62 4.38 12.93
N GLY A 306 -0.97 4.97 11.94
CA GLY A 306 0.47 4.88 11.86
C GLY A 306 1.09 6.03 11.08
N VAL A 307 2.33 6.36 11.43
CA VAL A 307 3.17 7.33 10.73
C VAL A 307 4.42 6.62 10.23
N THR A 308 4.66 6.71 8.92
CA THR A 308 5.87 6.18 8.29
C THR A 308 7.01 7.21 8.36
N LEU A 309 8.20 6.77 8.75
CA LEU A 309 9.38 7.62 9.03
C LEU A 309 10.56 7.26 8.10
N GLY A 310 10.27 6.81 6.89
CA GLY A 310 11.31 6.40 5.94
C GLY A 310 12.16 5.24 6.48
N ALA A 311 13.48 5.41 6.41
CA ALA A 311 14.45 4.43 6.91
C ALA A 311 14.41 4.25 8.44
N LYS A 312 13.78 5.16 9.19
CA LYS A 312 13.64 5.07 10.65
C LYS A 312 12.51 4.12 11.07
N GLY A 313 11.76 3.56 10.13
CA GLY A 313 10.64 2.65 10.39
C GLY A 313 9.31 3.39 10.45
N TYR A 314 8.52 3.09 11.48
CA TYR A 314 7.20 3.68 11.67
C TYR A 314 6.88 3.78 13.17
N ILE A 315 5.86 4.58 13.48
CA ILE A 315 5.18 4.58 14.78
C ILE A 315 3.73 4.21 14.52
N ALA A 316 3.15 3.29 15.30
CA ALA A 316 1.77 2.90 15.15
C ALA A 316 1.02 2.86 16.49
N LEU A 317 -0.27 3.16 16.45
CA LEU A 317 -1.20 2.98 17.56
C LEU A 317 -2.31 2.03 17.11
N ILE A 318 -2.44 0.90 17.80
CA ILE A 318 -3.41 -0.14 17.48
C ILE A 318 -4.26 -0.39 18.72
N ASP A 319 -5.56 -0.13 18.62
CA ASP A 319 -6.52 -0.30 19.73
C ASP A 319 -6.00 0.33 21.04
N GLY A 320 -5.41 1.52 20.92
CA GLY A 320 -4.85 2.29 22.05
C GLY A 320 -3.46 1.86 22.53
N ARG A 321 -2.81 0.88 21.88
CA ARG A 321 -1.44 0.43 22.22
C ARG A 321 -0.43 0.93 21.20
N LEU A 322 0.57 1.67 21.67
CA LEU A 322 1.63 2.22 20.83
C LEU A 322 2.70 1.14 20.57
N GLY A 323 3.23 1.09 19.35
CA GLY A 323 4.29 0.17 18.94
C GLY A 323 5.04 0.63 17.69
#